data_AF-A0A9P6STC7-F1
#
_entry.id   AF-A0A9P6STC7-F1
#
_cell.length_a   1.000
_cell.length_b   1.000
_cell.length_c   1.000
_cell.angle_alpha   90.00
_cell.angle_beta   90.00
_cell.angle_gamma   90.00
#
_symmetry.space_group_name_H-M   'P 1'
#
loop_
_entity.id
_entity.type
_entity.pdbx_description
1 polymer ?
#
loop_
_entity_poly.entity_id
_entity_poly.type
_entity_poly.pdbx_seq_one_letter_code
_entity_poly.pdbx_strand_id
1 'polypeptide(L)'
;MNSNNETSDNERDSDSEELAMDEVSSDTIATLKTSLKQDPNQYELHTQLIVLLKNTDMLDELRQAREAMSAAFPLTEELWIEWIADESNMAITGDEKKHVLSLYERATSDYLSITIWKSYVSYAIQEYTEYMEHPSNDNVVDMAYLRYLFRKADKSTGHHVSQSHIIWDMQKDFELQQLSSKEPANPEDVDRVKAMFLERITTPHSTLEETFSSLSSFISQYDGDDYESTMVQNSNIVSATRDLLSKLEPFEESLVQDLTFMFTHAHNTVLAKQCPNSRIGFNLLDFNKQQLGHIQKLSGV
;
A
#
# COMPACT_ATOMS: atom_id res chain seq x y z
N MET A 1 -8.40 -15.99 81.72
CA MET A 1 -9.57 -16.66 81.13
C MET A 1 -9.95 -15.90 79.87
N ASN A 2 -9.80 -16.54 78.70
CA ASN A 2 -10.29 -16.21 77.35
C ASN A 2 -10.05 -14.79 76.78
N SER A 3 -9.74 -14.58 75.50
CA SER A 3 -10.11 -15.35 74.30
C SER A 3 -9.03 -15.31 73.22
N ASN A 4 -8.90 -16.43 72.53
CA ASN A 4 -8.41 -16.54 71.16
C ASN A 4 -9.26 -15.67 70.21
N ASN A 5 -8.65 -15.12 69.16
CA ASN A 5 -9.33 -15.13 67.87
C ASN A 5 -8.32 -15.37 66.73
N GLU A 6 -8.80 -16.16 65.79
CA GLU A 6 -8.09 -16.91 64.77
C GLU A 6 -7.80 -16.09 63.51
N THR A 7 -6.67 -16.46 62.88
CA THR A 7 -6.35 -16.55 61.44
C THR A 7 -7.25 -15.86 60.41
N SER A 8 -6.62 -15.19 59.44
CA SER A 8 -6.92 -15.43 58.02
C SER A 8 -5.77 -14.92 57.14
N ASP A 9 -4.82 -15.82 56.87
CA ASP A 9 -3.92 -15.71 55.72
C ASP A 9 -4.74 -16.02 54.46
N ASN A 10 -4.75 -15.09 53.50
CA ASN A 10 -5.22 -15.32 52.15
C ASN A 10 -4.16 -14.79 51.18
N GLU A 11 -3.09 -15.57 51.01
CA GLU A 11 -2.26 -15.49 49.80
C GLU A 11 -3.02 -16.25 48.70
N ARG A 12 -3.78 -15.50 47.89
CA ARG A 12 -4.40 -16.03 46.68
C ARG A 12 -3.42 -15.92 45.52
N ASP A 13 -2.84 -17.08 45.24
CA ASP A 13 -2.42 -17.63 43.94
C ASP A 13 -3.09 -16.92 42.74
N SER A 14 -2.26 -16.24 41.94
CA SER A 14 -2.65 -15.51 40.74
C SER A 14 -1.50 -15.54 39.73
N ASP A 15 -1.00 -16.74 39.42
CA ASP A 15 0.10 -16.94 38.44
C ASP A 15 -0.21 -18.04 37.41
N SER A 16 -1.44 -18.58 37.41
CA SER A 16 -1.82 -19.76 36.64
C SER A 16 -2.63 -19.49 35.36
N GLU A 17 -3.04 -18.25 35.08
CA GLU A 17 -3.79 -17.92 33.85
C GLU A 17 -2.88 -17.58 32.66
N GLU A 18 -1.68 -17.04 32.90
CA GLU A 18 -0.76 -16.63 31.83
C GLU A 18 -0.14 -17.85 31.12
N LEU A 19 0.28 -18.87 31.89
CA LEU A 19 0.85 -20.10 31.35
C LEU A 19 -0.15 -20.94 30.53
N ALA A 20 -1.44 -20.89 30.85
CA ALA A 20 -2.47 -21.67 30.18
C ALA A 20 -2.81 -21.12 28.78
N MET A 21 -2.71 -19.81 28.58
CA MET A 21 -2.97 -19.17 27.28
C MET A 21 -1.85 -19.45 26.27
N ASP A 22 -0.60 -19.47 26.73
CA ASP A 22 0.57 -19.77 25.90
C ASP A 22 0.61 -21.24 25.47
N GLU A 23 0.27 -22.17 26.37
CA GLU A 23 0.25 -23.60 26.06
C GLU A 23 -0.84 -23.95 25.02
N VAL A 24 -2.04 -23.37 25.17
CA VAL A 24 -3.15 -23.54 24.22
C VAL A 24 -2.82 -22.93 22.85
N SER A 25 -2.10 -21.82 22.81
CA SER A 25 -1.66 -21.19 21.56
C SER A 25 -0.63 -22.04 20.82
N SER A 26 0.31 -22.66 21.55
CA SER A 26 1.33 -23.56 20.99
C SER A 26 0.74 -24.83 20.36
N ASP A 27 -0.19 -25.50 21.05
CA ASP A 27 -0.87 -26.70 20.54
C ASP A 27 -1.70 -26.40 19.28
N THR A 28 -2.34 -25.23 19.26
CA THR A 28 -3.12 -24.76 18.11
C THR A 28 -2.21 -24.51 16.90
N ILE A 29 -1.06 -23.85 17.11
CA ILE A 29 -0.04 -23.62 16.07
C ILE A 29 0.45 -24.96 15.48
N ALA A 30 0.76 -25.95 16.32
CA ALA A 30 1.22 -27.27 15.86
C ALA A 30 0.15 -28.00 15.01
N THR A 31 -1.12 -27.88 15.41
CA THR A 31 -2.25 -28.47 14.68
C THR A 31 -2.47 -27.80 13.32
N LEU A 32 -2.41 -26.46 13.27
CA LEU A 32 -2.53 -25.69 12.03
C LEU A 32 -1.39 -26.01 11.07
N LYS A 33 -0.14 -26.05 11.54
CA LYS A 33 1.02 -26.45 10.72
C LYS A 33 0.88 -27.85 10.15
N THR A 34 0.37 -28.80 10.94
CA THR A 34 0.16 -30.17 10.47
C THR A 34 -0.91 -30.23 9.39
N SER A 35 -2.01 -29.48 9.57
CA SER A 35 -3.10 -29.39 8.59
C SER A 35 -2.62 -28.76 7.28
N LEU A 36 -1.85 -27.67 7.34
CA LEU A 36 -1.28 -27.00 6.16
C LEU A 36 -0.22 -27.84 5.44
N LYS A 37 0.51 -28.71 6.15
CA LYS A 37 1.41 -29.69 5.52
C LYS A 37 0.64 -30.76 4.72
N GLN A 38 -0.57 -31.12 5.16
CA GLN A 38 -1.42 -32.08 4.45
C GLN A 38 -2.13 -31.44 3.26
N ASP A 39 -2.63 -30.22 3.45
CA ASP A 39 -3.31 -29.44 2.41
C ASP A 39 -2.89 -27.96 2.47
N PRO A 40 -1.93 -27.55 1.61
CA PRO A 40 -1.43 -26.18 1.59
C PRO A 40 -2.42 -25.15 1.06
N ASN A 41 -3.52 -25.56 0.41
CA ASN A 41 -4.45 -24.65 -0.29
C ASN A 41 -5.58 -24.13 0.62
N GLN A 42 -5.32 -24.03 1.92
CA GLN A 42 -6.31 -23.59 2.92
C GLN A 42 -6.02 -22.16 3.38
N TYR A 43 -6.55 -21.18 2.64
CA TYR A 43 -6.31 -19.75 2.89
C TYR A 43 -6.58 -19.34 4.35
N GLU A 44 -7.73 -19.75 4.89
CA GLU A 44 -8.16 -19.40 6.25
C GLU A 44 -7.24 -19.99 7.33
N LEU A 45 -6.62 -21.14 7.07
CA LEU A 45 -5.67 -21.73 8.02
C LEU A 45 -4.33 -20.99 7.99
N HIS A 46 -3.89 -20.48 6.83
CA HIS A 46 -2.70 -19.63 6.74
C HIS A 46 -2.90 -18.31 7.48
N THR A 47 -4.03 -17.63 7.29
CA THR A 47 -4.32 -16.35 7.98
C THR A 47 -4.38 -16.55 9.50
N GLN A 48 -5.07 -17.58 9.99
CA GLN A 48 -5.12 -17.90 11.41
C GLN A 48 -3.74 -18.22 11.99
N LEU A 49 -2.92 -19.01 11.26
CA LEU A 49 -1.57 -19.34 11.70
C LEU A 49 -0.69 -18.09 11.83
N ILE A 50 -0.73 -17.19 10.84
CA ILE A 50 0.05 -15.93 10.86
C ILE A 50 -0.37 -15.04 12.03
N VAL A 51 -1.68 -14.89 12.27
CA VAL A 51 -2.19 -14.10 13.41
C VAL A 51 -1.75 -14.68 14.75
N LEU A 52 -1.81 -16.01 14.92
CA LEU A 52 -1.36 -16.65 16.15
C LEU A 52 0.15 -16.48 16.35
N LEU A 53 0.96 -16.75 15.33
CA LEU A 53 2.42 -16.63 15.40
C LEU A 53 2.90 -15.21 15.70
N LYS A 54 2.15 -14.21 15.22
CA LYS A 54 2.41 -12.80 15.53
C LYS A 54 2.21 -12.48 17.02
N ASN A 55 1.28 -13.16 17.68
CA ASN A 55 1.00 -12.95 19.10
C ASN A 55 1.95 -13.72 20.03
N THR A 56 2.73 -14.67 19.52
CA THR A 56 3.60 -15.56 20.31
C THR A 56 5.11 -15.24 20.20
N ASP A 57 5.49 -14.09 19.60
CA ASP A 57 6.88 -13.64 19.38
C ASP A 57 7.79 -14.68 18.67
N MET A 58 7.19 -15.59 17.89
CA MET A 58 7.90 -16.65 17.15
C MET A 58 8.28 -16.18 15.74
N LEU A 59 9.21 -15.21 15.66
CA LEU A 59 9.50 -14.46 14.42
C LEU A 59 9.95 -15.35 13.24
N ASP A 60 10.81 -16.33 13.46
CA ASP A 60 11.28 -17.23 12.38
C ASP A 60 10.16 -18.13 11.86
N GLU A 61 9.25 -18.54 12.73
CA GLU A 61 8.08 -19.32 12.33
C GLU A 61 7.06 -18.47 11.59
N LEU A 62 6.88 -17.21 12.02
CA LEU A 62 6.04 -16.22 11.34
C LEU A 62 6.54 -15.96 9.91
N ARG A 63 7.86 -15.81 9.72
CA ARG A 63 8.49 -15.69 8.40
C ARG A 63 8.19 -16.90 7.51
N GLN A 64 8.38 -18.11 8.05
CA GLN A 64 8.09 -19.35 7.31
C GLN A 64 6.62 -19.47 6.93
N ALA A 65 5.70 -19.07 7.83
CA ALA A 65 4.26 -19.08 7.55
C ALA A 65 3.89 -18.08 6.45
N ARG A 66 4.43 -16.86 6.49
CA ARG A 66 4.22 -15.83 5.46
C ARG A 66 4.79 -16.25 4.10
N GLU A 67 5.99 -16.83 4.08
CA GLU A 67 6.57 -17.40 2.86
C GLU A 67 5.71 -18.53 2.29
N ALA A 68 5.26 -19.48 3.13
CA ALA A 68 4.39 -20.57 2.72
C ALA A 68 3.05 -20.07 2.17
N MET A 69 2.46 -19.05 2.78
CA MET A 69 1.22 -18.44 2.30
C MET A 69 1.44 -17.74 0.95
N SER A 70 2.52 -16.95 0.82
CA SER A 70 2.83 -16.23 -0.43
C SER A 70 3.17 -17.17 -1.60
N ALA A 71 3.69 -18.35 -1.31
CA ALA A 71 3.94 -19.38 -2.32
C ALA A 71 2.65 -20.07 -2.79
N ALA A 72 1.63 -20.14 -1.94
CA ALA A 72 0.35 -20.76 -2.25
C ALA A 72 -0.65 -19.76 -2.87
N PHE A 73 -0.60 -18.49 -2.47
CA PHE A 73 -1.56 -17.46 -2.85
C PHE A 73 -0.88 -16.09 -3.06
N PRO A 74 -1.34 -15.28 -4.03
CA PRO A 74 -1.08 -13.85 -4.02
C PRO A 74 -1.61 -13.26 -2.70
N LEU A 75 -0.76 -12.53 -1.98
CA LEU A 75 -1.17 -11.90 -0.73
C LEU A 75 -2.01 -10.65 -1.00
N THR A 76 -2.86 -10.27 -0.05
CA THR A 76 -3.59 -9.00 -0.14
C THR A 76 -2.65 -7.82 0.13
N GLU A 77 -3.11 -6.60 -0.20
CA GLU A 77 -2.33 -5.39 0.00
C GLU A 77 -1.94 -5.22 1.48
N GLU A 78 -2.88 -5.52 2.37
CA GLU A 78 -2.68 -5.41 3.81
C GLU A 78 -1.65 -6.42 4.32
N LEU A 79 -1.70 -7.67 3.83
CA LEU A 79 -0.75 -8.71 4.24
C LEU A 79 0.67 -8.41 3.75
N TRP A 80 0.82 -7.90 2.52
CA TRP A 80 2.11 -7.45 2.00
C TRP A 80 2.67 -6.28 2.82
N ILE A 81 1.88 -5.24 3.04
CA ILE A 81 2.30 -4.06 3.80
C ILE A 81 2.66 -4.43 5.24
N GLU A 82 1.87 -5.29 5.89
CA GLU A 82 2.14 -5.73 7.26
C GLU A 82 3.45 -6.52 7.35
N TRP A 83 3.65 -7.50 6.46
CA TRP A 83 4.88 -8.28 6.47
C TRP A 83 6.11 -7.40 6.22
N ILE A 84 6.05 -6.52 5.22
CA ILE A 84 7.18 -5.65 4.89
C ILE A 84 7.45 -4.67 6.02
N ALA A 85 6.42 -4.14 6.69
CA ALA A 85 6.58 -3.27 7.85
C ALA A 85 7.33 -3.98 8.99
N ASP A 86 6.93 -5.21 9.34
CA ASP A 86 7.59 -5.99 10.38
C ASP A 86 9.08 -6.22 10.06
N GLU A 87 9.42 -6.62 8.83
CA GLU A 87 10.81 -6.83 8.43
C GLU A 87 11.60 -5.51 8.38
N SER A 88 10.97 -4.42 7.92
CA SER A 88 11.62 -3.11 7.86
C SER A 88 11.96 -2.54 9.23
N ASN A 89 11.11 -2.76 10.24
CA ASN A 89 11.35 -2.31 11.61
C ASN A 89 12.51 -3.06 12.29
N MET A 90 12.81 -4.27 11.82
CA MET A 90 13.89 -5.10 12.33
C MET A 90 15.19 -4.95 11.55
N ALA A 91 15.15 -4.37 10.34
CA ALA A 91 16.28 -4.32 9.43
C ALA A 91 17.32 -3.28 9.88
N ILE A 92 18.52 -3.77 10.25
CA ILE A 92 19.64 -2.91 10.65
C ILE A 92 20.79 -3.06 9.65
N THR A 93 21.10 -4.31 9.29
CA THR A 93 22.21 -4.64 8.39
C THR A 93 21.85 -4.42 6.94
N GLY A 94 22.86 -4.23 6.08
CA GLY A 94 22.62 -4.05 4.64
C GLY A 94 21.94 -5.26 3.98
N ASP A 95 22.13 -6.47 4.49
CA ASP A 95 21.48 -7.66 3.93
C ASP A 95 20.00 -7.76 4.34
N GLU A 96 19.64 -7.36 5.55
CA GLU A 96 18.24 -7.25 5.97
C GLU A 96 17.52 -6.15 5.17
N LYS A 97 18.15 -5.00 4.97
CA LYS A 97 17.59 -3.91 4.16
C LYS A 97 17.40 -4.33 2.70
N LYS A 98 18.34 -5.10 2.11
CA LYS A 98 18.14 -5.72 0.78
C LYS A 98 16.98 -6.70 0.77
N HIS A 99 16.79 -7.47 1.84
CA HIS A 99 15.66 -8.38 1.95
C HIS A 99 14.33 -7.61 1.91
N VAL A 100 14.20 -6.51 2.64
CA VAL A 100 13.03 -5.62 2.61
C VAL A 100 12.77 -5.12 1.17
N LEU A 101 13.79 -4.63 0.47
CA LEU A 101 13.65 -4.23 -0.95
C LEU A 101 13.17 -5.38 -1.84
N SER A 102 13.64 -6.61 -1.59
CA SER A 102 13.21 -7.80 -2.35
C SER A 102 11.75 -8.20 -2.09
N LEU A 103 11.22 -7.94 -0.89
CA LEU A 103 9.82 -8.15 -0.57
C LEU A 103 8.93 -7.14 -1.30
N TYR A 104 9.34 -5.86 -1.37
CA TYR A 104 8.63 -4.86 -2.18
C TYR A 104 8.62 -5.22 -3.67
N GLU A 105 9.75 -5.72 -4.20
CA GLU A 105 9.85 -6.19 -5.59
C GLU A 105 8.89 -7.36 -5.89
N ARG A 106 8.76 -8.30 -4.95
CA ARG A 106 7.76 -9.38 -5.04
C ARG A 106 6.34 -8.83 -4.99
N ALA A 107 6.03 -8.01 -3.98
CA ALA A 107 4.70 -7.47 -3.77
C ALA A 107 4.19 -6.66 -4.97
N THR A 108 5.05 -5.83 -5.57
CA THR A 108 4.72 -5.03 -6.77
C THR A 108 4.61 -5.85 -8.05
N SER A 109 5.11 -7.10 -8.06
CA SER A 109 5.00 -8.02 -9.20
C SER A 109 3.70 -8.82 -9.18
N ASP A 110 3.06 -9.00 -8.02
CA ASP A 110 1.80 -9.76 -7.90
C ASP A 110 0.63 -9.02 -8.59
N TYR A 111 0.50 -7.72 -8.35
CA TYR A 111 -0.51 -6.85 -8.94
C TYR A 111 -0.16 -5.36 -8.77
N LEU A 112 -0.88 -4.50 -9.50
CA LEU A 112 -0.74 -3.05 -9.37
C LEU A 112 -1.43 -2.56 -8.08
N SER A 113 -0.64 -2.10 -7.11
CA SER A 113 -1.11 -1.38 -5.92
C SER A 113 -0.33 -0.08 -5.74
N ILE A 114 -1.04 1.05 -5.76
CA ILE A 114 -0.43 2.35 -5.51
C ILE A 114 0.06 2.47 -4.07
N THR A 115 -0.63 1.84 -3.11
CA THR A 115 -0.23 1.81 -1.69
C THR A 115 1.11 1.11 -1.51
N ILE A 116 1.32 -0.05 -2.14
CA ILE A 116 2.59 -0.79 -2.07
C ILE A 116 3.70 0.01 -2.74
N TRP A 117 3.47 0.59 -3.93
CA TRP A 117 4.46 1.44 -4.59
C TRP A 117 4.83 2.67 -3.74
N LYS A 118 3.84 3.32 -3.11
CA LYS A 118 4.06 4.46 -2.22
C LYS A 118 4.92 4.06 -1.02
N SER A 119 4.63 2.91 -0.41
CA SER A 119 5.41 2.39 0.71
C SER A 119 6.85 2.06 0.30
N TYR A 120 7.01 1.44 -0.89
CA TYR A 120 8.31 1.10 -1.44
C TYR A 120 9.19 2.33 -1.70
N VAL A 121 8.64 3.32 -2.41
CA VAL A 121 9.37 4.56 -2.71
C VAL A 121 9.66 5.34 -1.42
N SER A 122 8.71 5.39 -0.47
CA SER A 122 8.93 6.03 0.84
C SER A 122 10.09 5.39 1.60
N TYR A 123 10.12 4.05 1.66
CA TYR A 123 11.21 3.31 2.31
C TYR A 123 12.56 3.61 1.65
N ALA A 124 12.63 3.61 0.31
CA ALA A 124 13.86 3.94 -0.39
C ALA A 124 14.33 5.39 -0.15
N ILE A 125 13.42 6.37 -0.13
CA ILE A 125 13.75 7.77 0.21
C ILE A 125 14.30 7.85 1.64
N GLN A 126 13.68 7.15 2.60
CA GLN A 126 14.14 7.11 3.98
C GLN A 126 15.55 6.54 4.10
N GLU A 127 15.81 5.38 3.48
CA GLU A 127 17.14 4.75 3.47
C GLU A 127 18.21 5.65 2.84
N TYR A 128 17.88 6.31 1.73
CA TYR A 128 18.78 7.28 1.10
C TYR A 128 19.06 8.48 2.02
N THR A 129 18.03 9.01 2.68
CA THR A 129 18.15 10.17 3.58
C THR A 129 19.01 9.82 4.79
N GLU A 130 18.75 8.67 5.42
CA GLU A 130 19.53 8.17 6.55
C GLU A 130 21.00 7.97 6.16
N TYR A 131 21.27 7.41 4.97
CA TYR A 131 22.65 7.29 4.47
C TYR A 131 23.34 8.64 4.27
N MET A 132 22.63 9.65 3.78
CA MET A 132 23.18 10.99 3.56
C MET A 132 23.50 11.71 4.88
N GLU A 133 22.71 11.47 5.93
CA GLU A 133 22.93 12.03 7.27
C GLU A 133 23.99 11.23 8.06
N HIS A 134 23.98 9.91 7.91
CA HIS A 134 24.79 8.95 8.64
C HIS A 134 25.40 7.90 7.69
N PRO A 135 26.49 8.24 6.97
CA PRO A 135 27.11 7.33 6.02
C PRO A 135 27.54 6.02 6.70
N SER A 136 27.05 4.90 6.18
CA SER A 136 27.34 3.56 6.68
C SER A 136 27.75 2.63 5.54
N ASN A 137 28.42 1.52 5.89
CA ASN A 137 28.74 0.47 4.91
C ASN A 137 27.53 -0.42 4.59
N ASP A 138 26.45 -0.29 5.34
CA ASP A 138 25.21 -1.04 5.20
C ASP A 138 24.20 -0.35 4.26
N ASN A 139 24.61 0.72 3.56
CA ASN A 139 23.75 1.39 2.61
C ASN A 139 23.36 0.48 1.43
N VAL A 140 22.08 0.49 1.11
CA VAL A 140 21.48 -0.27 0.02
C VAL A 140 20.84 0.61 -1.05
N VAL A 141 20.62 1.89 -0.78
CA VAL A 141 19.99 2.85 -1.68
C VAL A 141 20.94 4.01 -1.94
N ASP A 142 21.35 4.17 -3.20
CA ASP A 142 22.04 5.37 -3.66
C ASP A 142 21.14 6.21 -4.58
N MET A 143 21.64 7.38 -5.00
CA MET A 143 20.90 8.28 -5.88
C MET A 143 20.56 7.64 -7.24
N ALA A 144 21.43 6.77 -7.77
CA ALA A 144 21.18 6.13 -9.05
C ALA A 144 20.03 5.12 -8.94
N TYR A 145 20.03 4.32 -7.88
CA TYR A 145 18.97 3.38 -7.56
C TYR A 145 17.65 4.09 -7.28
N LEU A 146 17.65 5.17 -6.49
CA LEU A 146 16.41 5.89 -6.16
C LEU A 146 15.74 6.47 -7.43
N ARG A 147 16.52 7.07 -8.34
CA ARG A 147 16.00 7.53 -9.64
C ARG A 147 15.52 6.39 -10.54
N TYR A 148 16.23 5.26 -10.52
CA TYR A 148 15.77 4.06 -11.22
C TYR A 148 14.42 3.57 -10.66
N LEU A 149 14.28 3.53 -9.34
CA LEU A 149 13.06 3.11 -8.66
C LEU A 149 11.89 4.04 -9.01
N PHE A 150 12.10 5.36 -8.99
CA PHE A 150 11.08 6.32 -9.42
C PHE A 150 10.61 6.07 -10.87
N ARG A 151 11.54 5.89 -11.81
CA ARG A 151 11.18 5.58 -13.22
C ARG A 151 10.43 4.26 -13.34
N LYS A 152 10.82 3.26 -12.54
CA LYS A 152 10.15 1.96 -12.51
C LYS A 152 8.73 2.06 -11.95
N ALA A 153 8.57 2.82 -10.87
CA ALA A 153 7.28 3.08 -10.26
C ALA A 153 6.38 3.85 -11.22
N ASP A 154 6.86 4.94 -11.83
CA ASP A 154 6.11 5.73 -12.82
C ASP A 154 5.68 4.90 -14.04
N LYS A 155 6.55 4.03 -14.56
CA LYS A 155 6.17 3.12 -15.65
C LYS A 155 5.02 2.18 -15.26
N SER A 156 4.95 1.78 -13.99
CA SER A 156 3.95 0.85 -13.47
C SER A 156 2.65 1.57 -13.08
N THR A 157 2.75 2.76 -12.52
CA THR A 157 1.62 3.50 -11.91
C THR A 157 1.12 4.67 -12.74
N GLY A 158 1.89 5.15 -13.73
CA GLY A 158 1.72 6.44 -14.38
C GLY A 158 0.39 6.62 -15.13
N HIS A 159 -0.20 5.52 -15.60
CA HIS A 159 -1.49 5.51 -16.31
C HIS A 159 -2.70 5.31 -15.38
N HIS A 160 -2.49 5.20 -14.07
CA HIS A 160 -3.58 5.15 -13.10
C HIS A 160 -4.20 6.55 -12.97
N VAL A 161 -5.33 6.80 -13.64
CA VAL A 161 -5.91 8.14 -13.78
C VAL A 161 -6.12 8.82 -12.43
N SER A 162 -6.74 8.12 -11.48
CA SER A 162 -7.12 8.68 -10.19
C SER A 162 -5.97 8.80 -9.18
N GLN A 163 -4.95 7.95 -9.21
CA GLN A 163 -3.94 7.83 -8.14
C GLN A 163 -2.48 7.87 -8.59
N SER A 164 -2.19 7.90 -9.90
CA SER A 164 -0.81 7.98 -10.42
C SER A 164 -0.02 9.18 -9.89
N HIS A 165 -0.73 10.26 -9.56
CA HIS A 165 -0.14 11.48 -9.00
C HIS A 165 0.59 11.22 -7.68
N ILE A 166 0.17 10.25 -6.87
CA ILE A 166 0.77 9.95 -5.56
C ILE A 166 2.27 9.66 -5.69
N ILE A 167 2.66 8.80 -6.64
CA ILE A 167 4.07 8.44 -6.85
C ILE A 167 4.82 9.57 -7.55
N TRP A 168 4.18 10.21 -8.53
CA TRP A 168 4.80 11.28 -9.30
C TRP A 168 5.07 12.52 -8.43
N ASP A 169 4.17 12.87 -7.51
CA ASP A 169 4.34 13.98 -6.57
C ASP A 169 5.52 13.73 -5.62
N MET A 170 5.70 12.48 -5.14
CA MET A 170 6.89 12.12 -4.36
C MET A 170 8.19 12.31 -5.16
N GLN A 171 8.20 11.95 -6.44
CA GLN A 171 9.36 12.17 -7.32
C GLN A 171 9.61 13.67 -7.56
N LYS A 172 8.55 14.43 -7.84
CA LYS A 172 8.59 15.88 -8.02
C LYS A 172 9.20 16.55 -6.80
N ASP A 173 8.66 16.27 -5.61
CA ASP A 173 9.11 16.91 -4.38
C ASP A 173 10.56 16.56 -4.07
N PHE A 174 10.94 15.30 -4.27
CA PHE A 174 12.31 14.84 -4.12
C PHE A 174 13.27 15.57 -5.09
N GLU A 175 12.99 15.60 -6.40
CA GLU A 175 13.89 16.23 -7.37
C GLU A 175 13.95 17.76 -7.22
N LEU A 176 12.85 18.43 -6.82
CA LEU A 176 12.86 19.86 -6.50
C LEU A 176 13.68 20.17 -5.24
N GLN A 177 13.61 19.31 -4.22
CA GLN A 177 14.50 19.40 -3.05
C GLN A 177 15.98 19.25 -3.46
N GLN A 178 16.29 18.27 -4.32
CA GLN A 178 17.66 18.09 -4.82
C GLN A 178 18.16 19.30 -5.63
N LEU A 179 17.29 19.90 -6.45
CA LEU A 179 17.62 21.11 -7.21
C LEU A 179 17.89 22.31 -6.31
N SER A 180 17.00 22.58 -5.36
CA SER A 180 17.13 23.71 -4.42
C SER A 180 18.31 23.59 -3.46
N SER A 181 18.83 22.37 -3.26
CA SER A 181 20.00 22.13 -2.41
C SER A 181 21.34 22.63 -3.00
N LYS A 182 21.39 22.95 -4.30
CA LYS A 182 22.61 23.36 -5.02
C LYS A 182 22.45 24.79 -5.55
N GLU A 183 23.35 25.69 -5.16
CA GLU A 183 23.42 27.05 -5.73
C GLU A 183 24.77 27.34 -6.40
N PRO A 184 24.79 27.69 -7.71
CA PRO A 184 23.66 27.72 -8.64
C PRO A 184 23.16 26.30 -8.98
N ALA A 185 21.89 26.18 -9.38
CA ALA A 185 21.32 24.92 -9.85
C ALA A 185 22.08 24.43 -11.09
N ASN A 186 22.34 23.12 -11.15
CA ASN A 186 22.99 22.52 -12.32
C ASN A 186 22.02 22.53 -13.52
N PRO A 187 22.39 23.10 -14.68
CA PRO A 187 21.55 23.09 -15.88
C PRO A 187 21.06 21.70 -16.30
N GLU A 188 21.90 20.66 -16.18
CA GLU A 188 21.48 19.28 -16.51
C GLU A 188 20.42 18.75 -15.54
N ASP A 189 20.47 19.14 -14.27
CA ASP A 189 19.45 18.79 -13.29
C ASP A 189 18.14 19.55 -13.60
N VAL A 190 18.22 20.82 -14.01
CA VAL A 190 17.05 21.64 -14.42
C VAL A 190 16.38 21.02 -15.64
N ASP A 191 17.14 20.69 -16.69
CA ASP A 191 16.62 20.08 -17.92
C ASP A 191 15.94 18.73 -17.65
N ARG A 192 16.52 17.91 -16.74
CA ARG A 192 15.91 16.63 -16.35
C ARG A 192 14.56 16.84 -15.68
N VAL A 193 14.47 17.76 -14.72
CA VAL A 193 13.21 18.02 -13.99
C VAL A 193 12.18 18.64 -14.92
N LYS A 194 12.59 19.54 -15.82
CA LYS A 194 11.73 20.08 -16.89
C LYS A 194 11.15 18.95 -17.74
N ALA A 195 11.98 18.03 -18.21
CA ALA A 195 11.54 16.90 -19.02
C ALA A 195 10.50 16.03 -18.30
N MET A 196 10.68 15.78 -17.00
CA MET A 196 9.73 15.03 -16.17
C MET A 196 8.36 15.71 -16.08
N PHE A 197 8.32 17.04 -15.91
CA PHE A 197 7.05 17.78 -15.95
C PHE A 197 6.38 17.74 -17.33
N LEU A 198 7.17 17.94 -18.39
CA LEU A 198 6.67 17.96 -19.76
C LEU A 198 6.09 16.60 -20.17
N GLU A 199 6.72 15.51 -19.75
CA GLU A 199 6.17 14.15 -19.92
C GLU A 199 4.85 14.02 -19.15
N ARG A 200 4.81 14.45 -17.89
CA ARG A 200 3.61 14.30 -17.04
C ARG A 200 2.38 15.01 -17.57
N ILE A 201 2.50 16.22 -18.09
CA ILE A 201 1.35 16.99 -18.62
C ILE A 201 0.74 16.37 -19.89
N THR A 202 1.42 15.42 -20.53
CA THR A 202 0.88 14.66 -21.67
C THR A 202 0.03 13.45 -21.24
N THR A 203 0.13 13.03 -19.98
CA THR A 203 -0.55 11.85 -19.45
C THR A 203 -1.84 12.26 -18.73
N PRO A 204 -3.01 11.68 -19.05
CA PRO A 204 -4.25 11.97 -18.31
C PRO A 204 -4.16 11.51 -16.85
N HIS A 205 -4.39 12.43 -15.90
CA HIS A 205 -4.40 12.14 -14.47
C HIS A 205 -5.27 13.15 -13.71
N SER A 206 -5.72 12.77 -12.51
CA SER A 206 -6.66 13.55 -11.68
C SER A 206 -6.14 14.91 -11.21
N THR A 207 -4.82 15.13 -11.17
CA THR A 207 -4.18 16.37 -10.69
C THR A 207 -3.45 17.15 -11.80
N LEU A 208 -3.98 17.09 -13.02
CA LEU A 208 -3.38 17.72 -14.20
C LEU A 208 -3.20 19.24 -14.04
N GLU A 209 -4.16 19.92 -13.42
CA GLU A 209 -4.11 21.38 -13.22
C GLU A 209 -3.06 21.77 -12.19
N GLU A 210 -2.95 21.03 -11.08
CA GLU A 210 -1.94 21.23 -10.04
C GLU A 210 -0.52 20.99 -10.61
N THR A 211 -0.38 19.97 -11.46
CA THR A 211 0.87 19.69 -12.17
C THR A 211 1.25 20.84 -13.10
N PHE A 212 0.30 21.35 -13.88
CA PHE A 212 0.54 22.47 -14.79
C PHE A 212 0.88 23.77 -14.04
N SER A 213 0.21 24.03 -12.91
CA SER A 213 0.54 25.14 -12.01
C SER A 213 1.98 25.03 -11.50
N SER A 214 2.36 23.84 -11.02
CA SER A 214 3.72 23.56 -10.54
C SER A 214 4.79 23.73 -11.63
N LEU A 215 4.51 23.27 -12.85
CA LEU A 215 5.38 23.48 -14.03
C LEU A 215 5.55 24.98 -14.34
N SER A 216 4.49 25.77 -14.26
CA SER A 216 4.53 27.22 -14.49
C SER A 216 5.47 27.92 -13.51
N SER A 217 5.37 27.55 -12.22
CA SER A 217 6.26 28.05 -11.17
C SER A 217 7.71 27.62 -11.41
N PHE A 218 7.93 26.35 -11.80
CA PHE A 218 9.25 25.82 -12.11
C PHE A 218 9.93 26.58 -13.26
N ILE A 219 9.25 26.77 -14.39
CA ILE A 219 9.82 27.49 -15.56
C ILE A 219 10.11 28.94 -15.17
N SER A 220 9.21 29.61 -14.44
CA SER A 220 9.43 30.99 -13.99
C SER A 220 10.70 31.15 -13.15
N GLN A 221 11.04 30.12 -12.37
CA GLN A 221 12.19 30.13 -11.47
C GLN A 221 13.50 29.76 -12.18
N TYR A 222 13.48 28.78 -13.08
CA TYR A 222 14.69 28.16 -13.62
C TYR A 222 14.93 28.39 -15.12
N ASP A 223 13.94 28.87 -15.87
CA ASP A 223 13.99 28.97 -17.34
C ASP A 223 13.16 30.14 -17.88
N GLY A 224 13.50 31.36 -17.43
CA GLY A 224 12.72 32.57 -17.70
C GLY A 224 12.89 33.17 -19.10
N ASP A 225 13.90 32.77 -19.87
CA ASP A 225 14.27 33.43 -21.13
C ASP A 225 13.25 33.15 -22.27
N ASP A 226 12.54 32.01 -22.24
CA ASP A 226 11.51 31.62 -23.22
C ASP A 226 10.16 31.25 -22.57
N TYR A 227 9.85 31.89 -21.43
CA TYR A 227 8.69 31.57 -20.60
C TYR A 227 7.37 31.62 -21.38
N GLU A 228 7.08 32.72 -22.07
CA GLU A 228 5.77 32.94 -22.71
C GLU A 228 5.49 31.91 -23.82
N SER A 229 6.48 31.68 -24.70
CA SER A 229 6.38 30.68 -25.78
C SER A 229 6.21 29.27 -25.22
N THR A 230 7.03 28.90 -24.23
CA THR A 230 6.99 27.59 -23.57
C THR A 230 5.62 27.37 -22.90
N MET A 231 5.08 28.38 -22.23
CA MET A 231 3.80 28.27 -21.54
C MET A 231 2.61 28.18 -22.50
N VAL A 232 2.64 28.86 -23.65
CA VAL A 232 1.61 28.70 -24.69
C VAL A 232 1.60 27.26 -25.22
N GLN A 233 2.78 26.69 -25.50
CA GLN A 233 2.88 25.29 -25.96
C GLN A 233 2.35 24.32 -24.91
N ASN A 234 2.76 24.48 -23.65
CA ASN A 234 2.32 23.61 -22.55
C ASN A 234 0.82 23.73 -22.29
N SER A 235 0.23 24.93 -22.41
CA SER A 235 -1.22 25.13 -22.28
C SER A 235 -2.01 24.36 -23.34
N ASN A 236 -1.53 24.33 -24.58
CA ASN A 236 -2.15 23.55 -25.65
C ASN A 236 -2.09 22.04 -25.36
N ILE A 237 -0.95 21.54 -24.85
CA ILE A 237 -0.79 20.14 -24.44
C ILE A 237 -1.77 19.80 -23.33
N VAL A 238 -1.81 20.61 -22.27
CA VAL A 238 -2.73 20.42 -21.14
C VAL A 238 -4.18 20.43 -21.59
N SER A 239 -4.56 21.31 -22.53
CA SER A 239 -5.91 21.31 -23.11
C SER A 239 -6.24 19.98 -23.80
N ALA A 240 -5.32 19.45 -24.62
CA ALA A 240 -5.52 18.18 -25.28
C ALA A 240 -5.60 17.00 -24.28
N THR A 241 -4.74 17.00 -23.26
CA THR A 241 -4.76 15.99 -22.19
C THR A 241 -6.04 16.05 -21.37
N ARG A 242 -6.56 17.26 -21.10
CA ARG A 242 -7.86 17.46 -20.42
C ARG A 242 -9.02 16.90 -21.23
N ASP A 243 -9.01 17.10 -22.55
CA ASP A 243 -10.01 16.51 -23.43
C ASP A 243 -9.97 14.98 -23.41
N LEU A 244 -8.79 14.36 -23.26
CA LEU A 244 -8.66 12.92 -23.05
C LEU A 244 -9.18 12.50 -21.66
N LEU A 245 -8.82 13.23 -20.61
CA LEU A 245 -9.25 12.97 -19.24
C LEU A 245 -10.78 12.97 -19.12
N SER A 246 -11.46 13.97 -19.71
CA SER A 246 -12.93 14.05 -19.71
C SER A 246 -13.63 12.84 -20.36
N LYS A 247 -12.95 12.14 -21.26
CA LYS A 247 -13.45 10.90 -21.87
C LYS A 247 -13.25 9.68 -20.98
N LEU A 248 -12.28 9.73 -20.06
CA LEU A 248 -11.97 8.66 -19.11
C LEU A 248 -12.82 8.76 -17.85
N GLU A 249 -13.18 9.97 -17.42
CA GLU A 249 -13.98 10.23 -16.21
C GLU A 249 -15.21 9.32 -16.05
N PRO A 250 -16.07 9.09 -17.08
CA PRO A 250 -17.23 8.22 -16.91
C PRO A 250 -16.88 6.77 -16.58
N PHE A 251 -15.73 6.27 -17.07
CA PHE A 251 -15.26 4.92 -16.80
C PHE A 251 -14.70 4.82 -15.38
N GLU A 252 -13.94 5.82 -14.95
CA GLU A 252 -13.42 5.90 -13.57
C GLU A 252 -14.56 5.98 -12.54
N GLU A 253 -15.59 6.77 -12.83
CA GLU A 253 -16.80 6.85 -11.98
C GLU A 253 -17.51 5.50 -11.88
N SER A 254 -17.67 4.79 -13.00
CA SER A 254 -18.27 3.45 -13.02
C SER A 254 -17.48 2.47 -12.16
N LEU A 255 -16.14 2.46 -12.25
CA LEU A 255 -15.28 1.58 -11.45
C LEU A 255 -15.47 1.81 -9.95
N VAL A 256 -15.53 3.07 -9.52
CA VAL A 256 -15.73 3.42 -8.11
C VAL A 256 -17.11 2.98 -7.63
N GLN A 257 -18.17 3.18 -8.43
CA GLN A 257 -19.53 2.76 -8.09
C GLN A 257 -19.63 1.24 -7.97
N ASP A 258 -19.06 0.49 -8.92
CA ASP A 258 -19.09 -0.97 -8.94
C ASP A 258 -18.32 -1.57 -7.77
N LEU A 259 -17.13 -1.05 -7.46
CA LEU A 259 -16.36 -1.44 -6.27
C LEU A 259 -17.17 -1.19 -4.99
N THR A 260 -17.77 -0.01 -4.85
CA THR A 260 -18.58 0.35 -3.70
C THR A 260 -19.78 -0.60 -3.54
N PHE A 261 -20.44 -0.94 -4.64
CA PHE A 261 -21.56 -1.88 -4.64
C PHE A 261 -21.12 -3.28 -4.21
N MET A 262 -20.01 -3.79 -4.76
CA MET A 262 -19.47 -5.11 -4.43
C MET A 262 -19.06 -5.21 -2.97
N PHE A 263 -18.36 -4.21 -2.41
CA PHE A 263 -17.98 -4.18 -1.01
C PHE A 263 -19.22 -4.13 -0.09
N THR A 264 -20.19 -3.29 -0.43
CA THR A 264 -21.45 -3.20 0.34
C THR A 264 -22.21 -4.53 0.31
N HIS A 265 -22.27 -5.20 -0.85
CA HIS A 265 -22.91 -6.50 -0.98
C HIS A 265 -22.18 -7.60 -0.19
N ALA A 266 -20.85 -7.64 -0.28
CA ALA A 266 -20.03 -8.61 0.46
C ALA A 266 -20.18 -8.41 1.98
N HIS A 267 -20.09 -7.17 2.45
CA HIS A 267 -20.28 -6.81 3.86
C HIS A 267 -21.67 -7.23 4.37
N ASN A 268 -22.73 -6.88 3.64
CA ASN A 268 -24.10 -7.26 4.02
C ASN A 268 -24.31 -8.78 4.02
N THR A 269 -23.66 -9.51 3.12
CA THR A 269 -23.71 -10.97 3.08
C THR A 269 -23.00 -11.62 4.27
N VAL A 270 -21.85 -11.07 4.69
CA VAL A 270 -21.13 -11.51 5.89
C VAL A 270 -21.95 -11.25 7.14
N LEU A 271 -22.55 -10.06 7.27
CA LEU A 271 -23.44 -9.73 8.39
C LEU A 271 -24.67 -10.65 8.45
N ALA A 272 -25.26 -10.97 7.30
CA ALA A 272 -26.40 -11.89 7.22
C ALA A 272 -26.03 -13.33 7.66
N LYS A 273 -24.79 -13.77 7.43
CA LYS A 273 -24.28 -15.08 7.89
C LYS A 273 -23.94 -15.09 9.38
N GLN A 274 -23.43 -13.99 9.93
CA GLN A 274 -23.05 -13.86 11.34
C GLN A 274 -24.24 -13.61 12.27
N CYS A 275 -25.33 -13.01 11.77
CA CYS A 275 -26.53 -12.67 12.57
C CYS A 275 -27.84 -13.22 11.96
N PRO A 276 -28.05 -14.55 11.91
CA PRO A 276 -29.20 -15.17 11.24
C PRO A 276 -30.57 -14.87 11.88
N ASN A 277 -30.62 -14.31 13.11
CA ASN A 277 -31.86 -14.04 13.85
C ASN A 277 -32.15 -12.54 14.11
N SER A 278 -31.40 -11.61 13.51
CA SER A 278 -31.84 -10.21 13.57
C SER A 278 -33.04 -10.01 12.66
N ARG A 279 -34.17 -9.51 13.21
CA ARG A 279 -35.38 -9.13 12.47
C ARG A 279 -35.14 -7.88 11.60
N ILE A 280 -34.18 -7.95 10.69
CA ILE A 280 -34.07 -7.06 9.52
C ILE A 280 -34.40 -7.90 8.27
N GLY A 281 -35.37 -8.80 8.42
CA GLY A 281 -36.00 -9.52 7.32
C GLY A 281 -37.19 -8.72 6.80
N PHE A 282 -36.94 -7.62 6.09
CA PHE A 282 -37.94 -7.06 5.18
C PHE A 282 -37.25 -6.45 3.95
N ASN A 283 -37.61 -7.01 2.79
CA ASN A 283 -37.43 -6.47 1.42
C ASN A 283 -36.09 -6.64 0.67
N LEU A 284 -35.19 -7.57 1.02
CA LEU A 284 -34.04 -7.84 0.13
C LEU A 284 -34.37 -8.71 -1.11
N LEU A 285 -35.37 -9.60 -1.02
CA LEU A 285 -35.77 -10.44 -2.17
C LEU A 285 -36.54 -9.65 -3.24
N ASP A 286 -37.32 -8.65 -2.83
CA ASP A 286 -38.11 -7.82 -3.76
C ASP A 286 -37.26 -6.73 -4.42
N PHE A 287 -36.27 -6.18 -3.73
CA PHE A 287 -35.32 -5.23 -4.32
C PHE A 287 -34.41 -5.91 -5.35
N ASN A 288 -33.95 -7.14 -5.07
CA ASN A 288 -33.12 -7.91 -6.00
C ASN A 288 -33.85 -8.28 -7.31
N LYS A 289 -35.16 -8.56 -7.27
CA LYS A 289 -35.94 -8.81 -8.51
C LYS A 289 -36.15 -7.56 -9.35
N GLN A 290 -36.30 -6.40 -8.74
CA GLN A 290 -36.43 -5.13 -9.48
C GLN A 290 -35.09 -4.69 -10.12
N GLN A 291 -33.96 -4.97 -9.46
CA GLN A 291 -32.63 -4.53 -9.92
C GLN A 291 -32.01 -5.48 -10.96
N LEU A 292 -32.23 -6.80 -10.87
CA LEU A 292 -31.84 -7.74 -11.95
C LEU A 292 -32.52 -7.40 -13.29
N GLY A 293 -33.76 -6.90 -13.26
CA GLY A 293 -34.45 -6.41 -14.45
C GLY A 293 -33.88 -5.09 -15.01
N HIS A 294 -33.18 -4.30 -14.20
CA HIS A 294 -32.52 -3.07 -14.64
C HIS A 294 -31.14 -3.36 -15.27
N ILE A 295 -30.42 -4.34 -14.73
CA ILE A 295 -29.13 -4.81 -15.27
C ILE A 295 -29.31 -5.50 -16.63
N GLN A 296 -30.36 -6.31 -16.81
CA GLN A 296 -30.67 -6.93 -18.11
C GLN A 296 -31.07 -5.92 -19.20
N LYS A 297 -31.65 -4.76 -18.84
CA LYS A 297 -31.97 -3.70 -19.81
C LYS A 297 -30.76 -2.89 -20.26
N LEU A 298 -29.69 -2.86 -19.48
CA LEU A 298 -28.44 -2.16 -19.80
C LEU A 298 -27.47 -3.04 -20.60
N SER A 299 -27.60 -4.37 -20.54
CA SER A 299 -26.73 -5.32 -21.25
C SER A 299 -27.20 -5.74 -22.65
N GLY A 300 -28.32 -5.21 -23.15
CA GLY A 300 -28.73 -5.36 -24.55
C GLY A 300 -28.84 -6.81 -25.05
N VAL A 301 -29.56 -7.66 -24.32
CA VAL A 301 -30.14 -8.92 -24.84
C VAL A 301 -31.66 -8.86 -24.69
#